data_AF-A0A8X6PZD4-F1
#
_entry.id   AF-A0A8X6PZD4-F1
#
_cell.length_a   1.000
_cell.length_b   1.000
_cell.length_c   1.000
_cell.angle_alpha   90.00
_cell.angle_beta   90.00
_cell.angle_gamma   90.00
#
_symmetry.space_group_name_H-M   'P 1'
#
loop_
_entity.id
_entity.type
_entity.pdbx_description
1 polymer ?
#
loop_
_entity_poly.entity_id
_entity_poly.type
_entity_poly.pdbx_seq_one_letter_code
_entity_poly.pdbx_strand_id
1 'polypeptide(L)'
;MSTSPFHALLSNYPKLFSNNLTPNLNKSIVTHCIKPRGPPVLAKAQRLNPEKLALRKEFGELMSQGIIRPSKSPYSSEIHFVKIKINKGS
;
A
#
# COMPACT_ATOMS: atom_id res chain seq x y z
N MET A 1 -14.07 -20.84 26.76
CA MET A 1 -13.13 -19.82 26.25
C MET A 1 -11.83 -20.53 25.91
N SER A 2 -11.65 -20.96 24.65
CA SER A 2 -10.44 -21.69 24.25
C SER A 2 -9.27 -20.73 24.09
N THR A 3 -8.38 -20.70 25.06
CA THR A 3 -7.11 -19.98 24.96
C THR A 3 -6.20 -20.77 24.03
N SER A 4 -6.16 -20.36 22.75
CA SER A 4 -5.18 -20.89 21.79
C SER A 4 -3.78 -20.89 22.43
N PRO A 5 -2.97 -21.95 22.27
CA PRO A 5 -1.64 -22.05 22.89
C PRO A 5 -0.70 -20.91 22.46
N PHE A 6 -1.03 -20.21 21.38
CA PHE A 6 -0.27 -19.07 20.86
C PHE A 6 -0.66 -17.72 21.48
N HIS A 7 -1.73 -17.64 22.28
CA HIS A 7 -2.21 -16.37 22.82
C HIS A 7 -1.19 -15.70 23.76
N ALA A 8 -0.49 -16.49 24.59
CA ALA A 8 0.58 -16.01 25.44
C ALA A 8 1.75 -15.44 24.62
N LEU A 9 2.11 -16.11 23.51
CA LEU A 9 3.17 -15.67 22.62
C LEU A 9 2.84 -14.33 21.95
N LEU A 10 1.62 -14.17 21.43
CA LEU A 10 1.19 -12.90 20.81
C LEU A 10 1.17 -11.76 21.83
N SER A 11 0.77 -12.05 23.07
CA SER A 11 0.72 -11.07 24.17
C SER A 11 2.10 -10.62 24.64
N ASN A 12 3.11 -11.48 24.51
CA ASN A 12 4.50 -11.14 24.86
C ASN A 12 5.17 -10.20 23.84
N TYR A 13 4.67 -10.16 22.60
CA TYR A 13 5.27 -9.37 21.52
C TYR A 13 4.27 -8.48 20.77
N PRO A 14 3.48 -7.63 21.46
CA PRO A 14 2.40 -6.87 20.83
C PRO A 14 2.91 -5.89 19.77
N LYS A 15 4.15 -5.41 19.89
CA LYS A 15 4.80 -4.50 18.92
C LYS A 15 5.13 -5.17 17.58
N LEU A 16 5.31 -6.50 17.55
CA LEU A 16 5.59 -7.22 16.30
C LEU A 16 4.33 -7.43 15.47
N PHE A 17 3.19 -7.54 16.15
CA PHE A 17 1.89 -7.79 15.53
C PHE A 17 1.01 -6.55 15.46
N SER A 18 1.47 -5.41 15.97
CA SER A 18 0.70 -4.18 15.91
C SER A 18 0.51 -3.75 14.46
N ASN A 19 -0.76 -3.65 14.05
CA ASN A 19 -1.17 -3.21 12.72
C ASN A 19 -0.80 -1.73 12.45
N ASN A 20 -0.29 -1.03 13.47
CA ASN A 20 0.28 0.31 13.38
C ASN A 20 1.65 0.29 12.71
N LEU A 21 1.69 -0.20 11.47
CA LEU A 21 2.83 -0.01 10.58
C LEU A 21 2.74 1.43 10.07
N THR A 22 3.15 2.40 10.89
CA THR A 22 3.44 3.74 10.39
C THR A 22 4.64 3.61 9.44
N PRO A 23 4.47 3.76 8.11
CA PRO A 23 5.53 3.47 7.14
C PRO A 23 6.77 4.34 7.31
N ASN A 24 6.63 5.45 8.04
CA ASN A 24 7.69 6.43 8.28
C ASN A 24 8.38 6.28 9.65
N LEU A 25 8.03 5.26 10.45
CA LEU A 25 8.63 5.05 11.78
C LEU A 25 10.04 4.45 11.68
N ASN A 26 10.25 3.57 10.71
CA ASN A 26 11.55 2.97 10.44
C ASN A 26 12.09 3.52 9.12
N LYS A 27 12.53 4.78 9.13
CA LYS A 27 13.26 5.36 7.99
C LYS A 27 14.51 4.52 7.75
N SER A 28 14.50 3.75 6.66
CA SER A 28 15.70 3.05 6.22
C SER A 28 16.81 4.08 5.95
N ILE A 29 18.03 3.79 6.43
CA ILE A 29 19.22 4.57 6.12
C ILE A 29 19.63 4.36 4.65
N VAL A 30 19.17 3.26 4.04
CA VAL A 30 19.47 2.90 2.66
C VAL A 30 18.40 3.47 1.72
N THR A 31 18.83 4.23 0.72
CA THR A 31 17.97 4.70 -0.37
C THR A 31 18.18 3.84 -1.61
N HIS A 32 17.11 3.24 -2.13
CA HIS A 32 17.15 2.50 -3.39
C HIS A 32 17.08 3.45 -4.59
N CYS A 33 17.96 3.27 -5.57
CA CYS A 33 17.97 4.03 -6.82
C CYS A 33 17.83 3.09 -8.01
N ILE A 34 16.85 3.35 -8.88
CA ILE A 34 16.68 2.65 -10.14
C ILE A 34 17.15 3.58 -11.26
N LYS A 35 18.18 3.19 -11.99
CA LYS A 35 18.69 3.95 -13.13
C LYS A 35 17.79 3.71 -14.35
N PRO A 36 17.12 4.75 -14.90
CA PRO A 36 16.30 4.59 -16.08
C PRO A 36 17.17 4.28 -17.31
N ARG A 37 16.64 3.45 -18.21
CA ARG A 37 17.23 3.20 -19.53
C ARG A 37 16.28 3.78 -20.59
N GLY A 38 16.74 4.81 -21.31
CA GLY A 38 15.96 5.45 -22.37
C GLY A 38 15.02 6.58 -21.91
N PRO A 39 14.23 7.14 -22.85
CA PRO A 39 13.36 8.28 -22.59
C PRO A 39 12.16 7.93 -21.69
N PRO A 40 11.52 8.93 -21.06
CA PRO A 40 10.37 8.71 -20.21
C PRO A 40 9.14 8.21 -20.98
N VAL A 41 8.42 7.28 -20.37
CA VAL A 41 7.14 6.76 -20.88
C VAL A 41 5.99 7.45 -20.16
N LEU A 42 5.07 8.04 -20.92
CA LEU A 42 3.90 8.73 -20.40
C LEU A 42 2.60 8.01 -20.83
N ALA A 43 1.92 7.40 -19.86
CA ALA A 43 0.56 6.90 -20.04
C ALA A 43 -0.48 8.04 -19.89
N LYS A 44 -1.51 8.00 -20.74
CA LYS A 44 -2.65 8.92 -20.66
C LYS A 44 -3.51 8.61 -19.42
N ALA A 45 -3.98 9.65 -18.74
CA ALA A 45 -4.92 9.47 -17.63
C ALA A 45 -6.25 8.92 -18.13
N GLN A 46 -6.74 7.86 -17.49
CA GLN A 46 -8.02 7.26 -17.82
C GLN A 46 -9.12 7.68 -16.83
N ARG A 47 -10.35 7.78 -17.33
CA ARG A 47 -11.51 8.05 -16.47
C ARG A 47 -11.81 6.84 -15.59
N LEU A 48 -11.99 7.08 -14.30
CA LEU A 48 -12.49 6.08 -13.37
C LEU A 48 -14.01 5.96 -13.48
N ASN A 49 -14.53 4.74 -13.44
CA ASN A 49 -15.96 4.53 -13.29
C ASN A 49 -16.40 4.92 -11.85
N PRO A 50 -17.69 5.19 -11.62
CA PRO A 50 -18.18 5.61 -10.30
C PRO A 50 -17.88 4.60 -9.18
N GLU A 51 -17.90 3.29 -9.48
CA GLU A 51 -17.56 2.24 -8.51
C GLU A 51 -16.10 2.33 -8.04
N LYS A 52 -15.17 2.68 -8.93
CA LYS A 52 -13.75 2.90 -8.60
C LYS A 52 -13.52 4.22 -7.89
N LEU A 53 -14.50 5.12 -7.81
CA LEU A 53 -14.36 6.38 -7.08
C LEU A 53 -14.22 6.17 -5.57
N ALA A 54 -14.75 5.05 -5.05
CA ALA A 54 -14.57 4.64 -3.66
C ALA A 54 -13.07 4.57 -3.27
N LEU A 55 -12.21 4.16 -4.21
CA LEU A 55 -10.76 4.03 -4.05
C LEU A 55 -10.05 5.33 -3.66
N ARG A 56 -10.70 6.49 -3.84
CA ARG A 56 -10.16 7.77 -3.36
C ARG A 56 -9.86 7.74 -1.87
N LYS A 57 -10.65 7.01 -1.08
CA LYS A 57 -10.43 6.90 0.37
C LYS A 57 -9.13 6.16 0.65
N GLU A 58 -8.93 5.02 0.00
CA GLU A 58 -7.71 4.20 0.10
C GLU A 58 -6.47 5.01 -0.33
N PHE A 59 -6.56 5.77 -1.43
CA PHE A 59 -5.47 6.68 -1.81
C PHE A 59 -5.18 7.74 -0.75
N GLY A 60 -6.22 8.28 -0.09
CA GLY A 60 -6.07 9.22 1.03
C GLY A 60 -5.36 8.58 2.23
N GLU A 61 -5.72 7.34 2.57
CA GLU A 61 -5.07 6.59 3.64
C GLU A 61 -3.59 6.34 3.31
N LEU A 62 -3.28 5.87 2.10
CA LEU A 62 -1.91 5.65 1.63
C LEU A 62 -1.08 6.95 1.63
N MET A 63 -1.70 8.10 1.31
CA MET A 63 -1.06 9.42 1.42
C MET A 63 -0.80 9.79 2.88
N SER A 64 -1.77 9.62 3.79
CA SER A 64 -1.60 9.92 5.22
C SER A 64 -0.53 9.06 5.89
N GLN A 65 -0.39 7.82 5.43
CA GLN A 65 0.65 6.90 5.87
C GLN A 65 2.02 7.24 5.25
N GLY A 66 2.07 8.08 4.21
CA GLY A 66 3.31 8.48 3.53
C GLY A 66 3.88 7.42 2.60
N ILE A 67 3.09 6.41 2.22
CA ILE A 67 3.50 5.37 1.25
C ILE A 67 3.57 5.97 -0.15
N ILE A 68 2.60 6.80 -0.50
CA ILE A 68 2.55 7.51 -1.78
C ILE A 68 2.60 9.02 -1.55
N ARG A 69 3.04 9.75 -2.58
CA ARG A 69 3.06 11.22 -2.58
C ARG A 69 2.83 11.77 -3.99
N PRO A 70 2.28 12.98 -4.12
CA PRO A 70 2.30 13.71 -5.38
C PRO A 70 3.73 13.89 -5.90
N SER A 71 3.92 13.79 -7.21
CA SER A 71 5.20 14.07 -7.86
C SER A 71 4.98 14.70 -9.23
N LYS A 72 5.96 15.45 -9.72
CA LYS A 72 6.00 16.02 -11.07
C LYS A 72 6.96 15.21 -11.93
N SER A 73 6.69 13.91 -12.09
CA SER A 73 7.53 12.99 -12.85
C SER A 73 7.19 13.02 -14.34
N PRO A 74 8.18 12.93 -15.25
CA PRO A 74 7.90 12.72 -16.68
C PRO A 74 7.44 11.28 -16.98
N TYR A 75 7.59 10.35 -16.02
CA TYR A 75 7.13 8.97 -16.12
C TYR A 75 5.70 8.84 -15.59
N SER A 76 4.84 8.15 -16.34
CA SER A 76 3.49 7.76 -15.91
C SER A 76 3.15 6.39 -16.47
N SER A 77 2.70 5.48 -15.61
CA SER A 77 2.14 4.18 -15.99
C SER A 77 0.65 4.16 -15.67
N GLU A 78 -0.13 3.45 -16.47
CA GLU A 78 -1.56 3.27 -16.22
C GLU A 78 -1.80 2.39 -14.98
N ILE A 79 -2.86 2.67 -14.24
CA ILE A 79 -3.27 1.89 -13.05
C ILE A 79 -4.55 1.11 -13.36
N HIS A 80 -4.49 -0.21 -13.26
CA HIS A 80 -5.64 -1.10 -13.43
C HIS A 80 -6.16 -1.57 -12.08
N PHE A 81 -7.45 -1.36 -11.84
CA PHE A 81 -8.13 -1.81 -10.61
C PHE A 81 -8.92 -3.08 -10.88
N VAL A 82 -8.65 -4.12 -10.08
CA VAL A 82 -9.28 -5.43 -10.19
C VAL A 82 -9.90 -5.79 -8.85
N LYS A 83 -11.14 -6.30 -8.87
CA LYS A 83 -11.82 -6.81 -7.67
C LYS A 83 -11.29 -8.20 -7.36
N ILE A 84 -10.60 -8.32 -6.22
CA ILE A 84 -10.13 -9.62 -5.72
C ILE A 84 -11.33 -10.38 -5.13
N LYS A 85 -11.50 -11.64 -5.53
CA LYS A 85 -12.47 -12.55 -4.89
C LYS A 85 -11.81 -13.18 -3.68
N ILE A 86 -12.33 -12.88 -2.48
CA ILE A 86 -11.90 -13.54 -1.26
C ILE A 86 -12.73 -14.81 -1.12
N ASN A 87 -12.10 -15.98 -1.24
CA ASN A 87 -12.74 -17.25 -0.91
C ASN A 87 -13.00 -17.27 0.60
N LYS A 88 -14.27 -17.22 1.00
CA LYS A 88 -14.64 -17.50 2.38
C LYS A 88 -14.54 -19.02 2.55
N GLY A 89 -13.58 -19.45 3.36
CA GLY A 89 -13.40 -20.87 3.70
C GLY A 89 -14.72 -21.47 4.19
N SER A 90 -15.02 -22.66 3.68
CA SER A 90 -16.10 -23.54 4.16
C SER A 90 -15.85 -23.98 5.60
#